data_AF-A0A1A8B3V2-F1
#
_entry.id   AF-A0A1A8B3V2-F1
#
_cell.length_a   1.000
_cell.length_b   1.000
_cell.length_c   1.000
_cell.angle_alpha   90.00
_cell.angle_beta   90.00
_cell.angle_gamma   90.00
#
_symmetry.space_group_name_H-M   'P 1'
#
loop_
_entity.id
_entity.type
_entity.pdbx_description
1 polymer ?
#
loop_
_entity_poly.entity_id
_entity_poly.type
_entity_poly.pdbx_seq_one_letter_code
_entity_poly.pdbx_strand_id
1 'polypeptide(L)'
;FGMEQEYTILGTDGHPFGWPSNGFPGPQGPYYCGVGADKAYGRDIAEAHYRACLYAGVHVGGSNAEVMPAQWEFQVGPCEGINMGDHLWIARFILHRVCEDFGVIVSFDPKPISGNWNGAGCHTNFSTKMMREEDGLKVIEDSIERLGKRHMYHIRAYDPKGGLDNARRLTGHHETSNISEFSAGVANRGASIRIPRLVGQEKKGYFEDRRPSANCDPYAVTQALVRTCLLKEDGDEPTDYSK
;
A
#
# COMPACT_ATOMS: atom_id res chain seq x y z
N PHE A 1 8.82 -4.36 -8.54
CA PHE A 1 7.84 -3.74 -7.64
C PHE A 1 7.69 -4.60 -6.40
N GLY A 2 7.28 -4.01 -5.29
CA GLY A 2 6.69 -4.73 -4.16
C GLY A 2 5.56 -3.88 -3.59
N MET A 3 4.44 -4.47 -3.19
CA MET A 3 3.28 -3.72 -2.69
C MET A 3 2.88 -4.21 -1.30
N GLU A 4 2.65 -3.26 -0.41
CA GLU A 4 2.24 -3.44 0.99
C GLU A 4 0.72 -3.25 1.07
N GLN A 5 -0.05 -4.34 1.04
CA GLN A 5 -1.52 -4.27 1.02
C GLN A 5 -2.07 -4.24 2.45
N GLU A 6 -2.49 -3.05 2.89
CA GLU A 6 -3.25 -2.90 4.13
C GLU A 6 -4.74 -3.20 3.89
N TYR A 7 -5.42 -3.75 4.89
CA TYR A 7 -6.85 -4.05 4.85
C TYR A 7 -7.45 -4.10 6.25
N THR A 8 -8.77 -3.96 6.34
CA THR A 8 -9.50 -4.09 7.61
C THR A 8 -10.52 -5.20 7.54
N ILE A 9 -10.56 -6.04 8.58
CA ILE A 9 -11.54 -7.13 8.73
C ILE A 9 -12.79 -6.56 9.41
N LEU A 10 -13.94 -6.79 8.81
CA LEU A 10 -15.25 -6.35 9.29
C LEU A 10 -16.16 -7.55 9.57
N GLY A 11 -17.07 -7.41 10.53
CA GLY A 11 -18.23 -8.27 10.65
C GLY A 11 -19.22 -8.03 9.50
N THR A 12 -20.21 -8.92 9.37
CA THR A 12 -21.28 -8.77 8.36
C THR A 12 -22.19 -7.57 8.61
N ASP A 13 -22.16 -7.01 9.83
CA ASP A 13 -22.83 -5.76 10.19
C ASP A 13 -22.06 -4.50 9.72
N GLY A 14 -20.88 -4.67 9.13
CA GLY A 14 -20.00 -3.60 8.68
C GLY A 14 -19.13 -2.99 9.78
N HIS A 15 -19.23 -3.46 11.02
CA HIS A 15 -18.39 -3.00 12.13
C HIS A 15 -17.04 -3.73 12.14
N PRO A 16 -15.91 -3.11 12.53
CA PRO A 16 -14.63 -3.82 12.56
C PRO A 16 -14.66 -5.05 13.48
N PHE A 17 -14.11 -6.15 12.98
CA PHE A 17 -14.20 -7.45 13.64
C PHE A 17 -13.53 -7.43 15.02
N GLY A 18 -14.23 -7.94 16.04
CA GLY A 18 -13.74 -7.98 17.42
C GLY A 18 -13.81 -6.65 18.17
N TRP A 19 -14.32 -5.57 17.55
CA TRP A 19 -14.60 -4.33 18.28
C TRP A 19 -15.83 -4.48 19.18
N PRO A 20 -15.94 -3.68 20.27
CA PRO A 20 -17.15 -3.65 21.08
C PRO A 20 -18.38 -3.29 20.24
N SER A 21 -19.49 -3.98 20.45
CA SER A 21 -20.75 -3.70 19.75
C SER A 21 -21.17 -2.24 19.96
N ASN A 22 -21.41 -1.51 18.87
CA ASN A 22 -21.72 -0.07 18.88
C ASN A 22 -20.69 0.79 19.64
N GLY A 23 -19.44 0.34 19.71
CA GLY A 23 -18.39 0.99 20.48
C GLY A 23 -17.01 0.91 19.83
N PHE A 24 -16.03 1.44 20.57
CA PHE A 24 -14.64 1.51 20.15
C PHE A 24 -13.76 0.74 21.15
N PRO A 25 -12.68 0.10 20.69
CA PRO A 25 -11.66 -0.41 21.59
C PRO A 25 -10.86 0.74 22.20
N GLY A 26 -9.85 0.42 23.02
CA GLY A 26 -8.92 1.43 23.52
C GLY A 26 -8.17 2.18 22.39
N PRO A 27 -7.54 3.33 22.67
CA PRO A 27 -6.81 4.09 21.66
C PRO A 27 -5.72 3.27 20.94
N GLN A 28 -5.38 3.67 19.72
CA GLN A 28 -4.27 3.08 18.95
C GLN A 28 -2.94 3.16 19.71
N GLY A 29 -2.05 2.20 19.45
CA GLY A 29 -0.76 2.08 20.13
C GLY A 29 -0.37 0.62 20.38
N PRO A 30 -1.20 -0.17 21.09
CA PRO A 30 -0.80 -1.53 21.47
C PRO A 30 -1.07 -2.60 20.38
N TYR A 31 -1.72 -2.22 19.27
CA TYR A 31 -2.20 -3.17 18.25
C TYR A 31 -1.17 -3.49 17.16
N TYR A 32 -0.34 -2.51 16.77
CA TYR A 32 0.69 -2.70 15.75
C TYR A 32 1.64 -3.82 16.16
N CYS A 33 1.77 -4.84 15.31
CA CYS A 33 2.53 -6.07 15.60
C CYS A 33 2.18 -6.73 16.95
N GLY A 34 0.96 -6.51 17.45
CA GLY A 34 0.52 -7.01 18.75
C GLY A 34 0.33 -8.52 18.80
N VAL A 35 0.34 -9.07 20.01
CA VAL A 35 0.05 -10.48 20.31
C VAL A 35 -0.83 -10.56 21.56
N GLY A 36 -1.69 -11.57 21.62
CA GLY A 36 -2.69 -11.70 22.68
C GLY A 36 -4.11 -11.38 22.20
N ALA A 37 -5.09 -11.95 22.90
CA ALA A 37 -6.50 -11.88 22.52
C ALA A 37 -7.07 -10.45 22.57
N ASP A 38 -6.48 -9.57 23.38
CA ASP A 38 -6.85 -8.16 23.54
C ASP A 38 -6.10 -7.22 22.57
N LYS A 39 -5.28 -7.76 21.66
CA LYS A 39 -4.44 -6.99 20.73
C LYS A 39 -4.65 -7.35 19.27
N ALA A 40 -4.70 -8.63 18.92
CA ALA A 40 -4.62 -9.09 17.53
C ALA A 40 -5.90 -9.81 17.09
N TYR A 41 -6.86 -9.06 16.53
CA TYR A 41 -8.15 -9.58 16.10
C TYR A 41 -8.08 -10.14 14.68
N GLY A 42 -8.49 -11.40 14.49
CA GLY A 42 -8.56 -12.02 13.15
C GLY A 42 -7.25 -12.62 12.64
N ARG A 43 -6.31 -12.99 13.53
CA ARG A 43 -5.04 -13.62 13.12
C ARG A 43 -5.23 -14.89 12.29
N ASP A 44 -6.27 -15.68 12.56
CA ASP A 44 -6.54 -16.92 11.81
C ASP A 44 -6.71 -16.67 10.31
N ILE A 45 -7.32 -15.54 9.94
CA ILE A 45 -7.49 -15.12 8.54
C ILE A 45 -6.13 -14.76 7.93
N ALA A 46 -5.31 -13.98 8.65
CA ALA A 46 -3.97 -13.61 8.17
C ALA A 46 -3.07 -14.84 7.97
N GLU A 47 -3.08 -15.79 8.92
CA GLU A 47 -2.29 -17.03 8.84
C GLU A 47 -2.80 -17.95 7.71
N ALA A 48 -4.12 -18.15 7.59
CA ALA A 48 -4.71 -18.95 6.53
C ALA A 48 -4.44 -18.35 5.14
N HIS A 49 -4.60 -17.02 5.00
CA HIS A 49 -4.28 -16.28 3.78
C HIS A 49 -2.81 -16.41 3.40
N TYR A 50 -1.89 -16.26 4.35
CA TYR A 50 -0.47 -16.39 4.12
C TYR A 50 -0.13 -17.77 3.56
N ARG A 51 -0.62 -18.84 4.21
CA ARG A 51 -0.40 -20.22 3.76
C ARG A 51 -1.03 -20.51 2.40
N ALA A 52 -2.24 -20.00 2.16
CA ALA A 52 -2.91 -20.14 0.87
C ALA A 52 -2.14 -19.44 -0.26
N CYS A 53 -1.62 -18.24 -0.01
CA CYS A 53 -0.76 -17.53 -0.96
C CYS A 53 0.52 -18.32 -1.28
N LEU A 54 1.23 -18.81 -0.25
CA LEU A 54 2.42 -19.65 -0.45
C LEU A 54 2.11 -20.90 -1.28
N TYR A 55 1.01 -21.60 -0.96
CA TYR A 55 0.59 -22.80 -1.69
C TYR A 55 0.23 -22.51 -3.15
N ALA A 56 -0.46 -21.40 -3.40
CA ALA A 56 -0.85 -20.96 -4.75
C ALA A 56 0.33 -20.43 -5.59
N GLY A 57 1.52 -20.27 -5.00
CA GLY A 57 2.69 -19.69 -5.66
C GLY A 57 2.63 -18.16 -5.77
N VAL A 58 1.82 -17.49 -4.96
CA VAL A 58 1.86 -16.03 -4.84
C VAL A 58 3.17 -15.63 -4.17
N HIS A 59 3.85 -14.61 -4.69
CA HIS A 59 5.10 -14.10 -4.13
C HIS A 59 4.83 -13.23 -2.88
N VAL A 60 4.22 -13.81 -1.85
CA VAL A 60 4.01 -13.15 -0.55
C VAL A 60 5.34 -13.04 0.19
N GLY A 61 5.68 -11.81 0.63
CA GLY A 61 6.94 -11.49 1.30
C GLY A 61 6.85 -11.39 2.82
N GLY A 62 5.65 -11.20 3.37
CA GLY A 62 5.45 -10.97 4.80
C GLY A 62 4.02 -10.56 5.15
N SER A 63 3.77 -10.41 6.45
CA SER A 63 2.51 -9.91 7.00
C SER A 63 2.72 -9.33 8.39
N ASN A 64 1.90 -8.36 8.79
CA ASN A 64 1.87 -7.82 10.14
C ASN A 64 0.46 -7.36 10.54
N ALA A 65 0.20 -7.31 11.85
CA ALA A 65 -0.94 -6.58 12.38
C ALA A 65 -0.64 -5.08 12.27
N GLU A 66 -1.60 -4.31 11.77
CA GLU A 66 -1.45 -2.87 11.56
C GLU A 66 -1.88 -2.05 12.79
N VAL A 67 -1.72 -0.73 12.71
CA VAL A 67 -1.94 0.19 13.84
C VAL A 67 -3.39 0.17 14.35
N MET A 68 -4.38 0.06 13.45
CA MET A 68 -5.80 -0.04 13.83
C MET A 68 -6.14 -1.49 14.22
N PRO A 69 -6.86 -1.75 15.33
CA PRO A 69 -7.27 -3.10 15.69
C PRO A 69 -8.21 -3.68 14.62
N ALA A 70 -7.98 -4.95 14.26
CA ALA A 70 -8.58 -5.65 13.10
C ALA A 70 -8.07 -5.19 11.72
N GLN A 71 -7.09 -4.28 11.68
CA GLN A 71 -6.34 -3.97 10.46
C GLN A 71 -5.08 -4.82 10.37
N TRP A 72 -4.77 -5.25 9.16
CA TRP A 72 -3.64 -6.12 8.86
C TRP A 72 -2.99 -5.69 7.54
N GLU A 73 -1.76 -6.13 7.34
CA GLU A 73 -1.03 -5.95 6.10
C GLU A 73 -0.44 -7.29 5.63
N PHE A 74 -0.40 -7.48 4.31
CA PHE A 74 0.47 -8.46 3.68
C PHE A 74 1.29 -7.80 2.57
N GLN A 75 2.52 -8.25 2.38
CA GLN A 75 3.41 -7.72 1.35
C GLN A 75 3.51 -8.71 0.18
N VAL A 76 3.43 -8.20 -1.05
CA VAL A 76 3.65 -8.98 -2.27
C VAL A 76 4.87 -8.46 -3.02
N GLY A 77 5.77 -9.36 -3.39
CA GLY A 77 6.96 -9.09 -4.18
C GLY A 77 8.28 -9.44 -3.47
N PRO A 78 9.42 -9.19 -4.13
CA PRO A 78 9.54 -8.41 -5.36
C PRO A 78 9.00 -9.11 -6.64
N CYS A 79 8.17 -8.41 -7.42
CA CYS A 79 7.64 -8.86 -8.71
C CYS A 79 8.17 -7.99 -9.87
N GLU A 80 8.49 -8.62 -11.00
CA GLU A 80 8.94 -7.92 -12.21
C GLU A 80 7.75 -7.55 -13.12
N GLY A 81 7.69 -6.29 -13.56
CA GLY A 81 6.73 -5.82 -14.55
C GLY A 81 5.28 -6.15 -14.21
N ILE A 82 4.58 -6.77 -15.16
CA ILE A 82 3.15 -7.10 -15.10
C ILE A 82 2.80 -8.06 -13.96
N ASN A 83 3.75 -8.92 -13.56
CA ASN A 83 3.53 -9.92 -12.51
C ASN A 83 3.13 -9.29 -11.17
N MET A 84 3.48 -8.01 -10.92
CA MET A 84 3.06 -7.33 -9.70
C MET A 84 1.54 -7.23 -9.59
N GLY A 85 0.87 -6.86 -10.68
CA GLY A 85 -0.59 -6.78 -10.72
C GLY A 85 -1.22 -8.17 -10.61
N ASP A 86 -0.69 -9.14 -11.34
CA ASP A 86 -1.18 -10.53 -11.32
C ASP A 86 -1.14 -11.11 -9.89
N HIS A 87 0.02 -11.00 -9.23
CA HIS A 87 0.19 -11.53 -7.87
C HIS A 87 -0.68 -10.81 -6.85
N LEU A 88 -0.78 -9.46 -6.88
CA LEU A 88 -1.58 -8.76 -5.89
C LEU A 88 -3.08 -9.01 -6.06
N TRP A 89 -3.58 -9.03 -7.30
CA TRP A 89 -4.99 -9.33 -7.56
C TRP A 89 -5.37 -10.74 -7.11
N ILE A 90 -4.53 -11.75 -7.39
CA ILE A 90 -4.76 -13.12 -6.90
C ILE A 90 -4.65 -13.19 -5.37
N ALA A 91 -3.70 -12.48 -4.75
CA ALA A 91 -3.61 -12.41 -3.29
C ALA A 91 -4.87 -11.82 -2.66
N ARG A 92 -5.44 -10.75 -3.25
CA ARG A 92 -6.72 -10.15 -2.82
C ARG A 92 -7.89 -11.13 -2.99
N PHE A 93 -7.94 -11.85 -4.11
CA PHE A 93 -8.97 -12.87 -4.33
C PHE A 93 -8.91 -13.99 -3.28
N ILE A 94 -7.71 -14.51 -2.99
CA ILE A 94 -7.52 -15.51 -1.95
C ILE A 94 -7.96 -14.97 -0.59
N LEU A 95 -7.65 -13.70 -0.27
CA LEU A 95 -8.07 -13.08 0.99
C LEU A 95 -9.59 -13.02 1.11
N HIS A 96 -10.30 -12.61 0.06
CA HIS A 96 -11.76 -12.64 0.03
C HIS A 96 -12.31 -14.05 0.25
N ARG A 97 -11.74 -15.07 -0.40
CA ARG A 97 -12.17 -16.47 -0.25
C ARG A 97 -11.92 -17.02 1.16
N VAL A 98 -10.77 -16.71 1.75
CA VAL A 98 -10.48 -17.06 3.15
C VAL A 98 -11.46 -16.35 4.07
N CYS A 99 -11.68 -15.04 3.92
CA CYS A 99 -12.65 -14.30 4.73
C CYS A 99 -14.08 -14.86 4.62
N GLU A 100 -14.51 -15.27 3.43
CA GLU A 100 -15.81 -15.91 3.20
C GLU A 100 -15.95 -17.21 4.00
N ASP A 101 -14.92 -18.07 4.00
CA ASP A 101 -14.92 -19.31 4.78
C ASP A 101 -14.98 -19.07 6.30
N PHE A 102 -14.44 -17.93 6.78
CA PHE A 102 -14.50 -17.48 8.18
C PHE A 102 -15.75 -16.64 8.51
N GLY A 103 -16.62 -16.33 7.54
CA GLY A 103 -17.83 -15.54 7.75
C GLY A 103 -17.59 -14.07 8.08
N VAL A 104 -16.48 -13.49 7.60
CA VAL A 104 -16.13 -12.08 7.77
C VAL A 104 -15.95 -11.37 6.43
N ILE A 105 -15.89 -10.05 6.46
CA ILE A 105 -15.67 -9.21 5.29
C ILE A 105 -14.27 -8.63 5.36
N VAL A 106 -13.58 -8.55 4.22
CA VAL A 106 -12.38 -7.73 4.07
C VAL A 106 -12.72 -6.45 3.31
N SER A 107 -12.24 -5.32 3.82
CA SER A 107 -12.35 -4.02 3.19
C SER A 107 -10.98 -3.47 2.81
N PHE A 108 -10.85 -3.03 1.56
CA PHE A 108 -9.73 -2.23 1.06
C PHE A 108 -10.05 -0.73 1.04
N ASP A 109 -11.13 -0.30 1.68
CA ASP A 109 -11.45 1.13 1.78
C ASP A 109 -10.29 1.88 2.47
N PRO A 110 -9.80 3.00 1.92
CA PRO A 110 -8.64 3.70 2.47
C PRO A 110 -8.89 4.39 3.80
N LYS A 111 -10.14 4.54 4.23
CA LYS A 111 -10.50 5.13 5.53
C LYS A 111 -11.79 4.48 6.04
N PRO A 112 -11.72 3.22 6.52
CA PRO A 112 -12.90 2.43 6.87
C PRO A 112 -13.63 3.01 8.09
N ILE A 113 -12.88 3.63 9.01
CA ILE A 113 -13.42 4.32 10.18
C ILE A 113 -12.94 5.77 10.19
N SER A 114 -13.86 6.70 10.39
CA SER A 114 -13.56 8.13 10.46
C SER A 114 -12.90 8.52 11.78
N GLY A 115 -12.25 9.68 11.81
CA GLY A 115 -11.57 10.19 13.01
C GLY A 115 -10.18 9.61 13.23
N ASN A 116 -9.81 9.45 14.51
CA ASN A 116 -8.46 9.13 14.99
C ASN A 116 -8.13 7.62 14.90
N TRP A 117 -8.39 7.03 13.73
CA TRP A 117 -8.06 5.66 13.37
C TRP A 117 -7.23 5.67 12.08
N ASN A 118 -6.26 4.78 11.95
CA ASN A 118 -5.42 4.73 10.76
C ASN A 118 -6.26 4.47 9.50
N GLY A 119 -5.81 5.04 8.38
CA GLY A 119 -6.33 4.65 7.07
C GLY A 119 -5.68 3.35 6.58
N ALA A 120 -6.04 2.91 5.38
CA ALA A 120 -5.43 1.76 4.71
C ALA A 120 -4.74 2.20 3.40
N GLY A 121 -3.45 1.95 3.28
CA GLY A 121 -2.62 2.23 2.11
C GLY A 121 -2.31 1.00 1.25
N CYS A 122 -1.69 1.26 0.10
CA CYS A 122 -1.02 0.24 -0.70
C CYS A 122 0.40 0.70 -1.08
N HIS A 123 1.31 0.84 -0.10
CA HIS A 123 2.63 1.40 -0.40
C HIS A 123 3.34 0.58 -1.48
N THR A 124 3.96 1.27 -2.43
CA THR A 124 4.55 0.64 -3.61
C THR A 124 6.04 0.89 -3.68
N ASN A 125 6.81 -0.17 -3.46
CA ASN A 125 8.25 -0.20 -3.59
C ASN A 125 8.66 -0.38 -5.06
N PHE A 126 9.49 0.52 -5.59
CA PHE A 126 9.91 0.50 -7.00
C PHE A 126 11.42 0.63 -7.18
N SER A 127 11.98 -0.22 -8.05
CA SER A 127 13.36 -0.10 -8.52
C SER A 127 13.52 -0.59 -9.96
N THR A 128 14.47 0.01 -10.66
CA THR A 128 15.02 -0.50 -11.93
C THR A 128 16.34 -1.21 -11.69
N LYS A 129 16.89 -1.85 -12.73
CA LYS A 129 18.26 -2.39 -12.67
C LYS A 129 19.27 -1.33 -12.25
N MET A 130 19.23 -0.15 -12.88
CA MET A 130 20.15 0.96 -12.58
C MET A 130 20.00 1.49 -11.15
N MET A 131 18.79 1.49 -10.58
CA MET A 131 18.59 1.90 -9.18
C MET A 131 19.21 0.91 -8.19
N ARG A 132 19.32 -0.39 -8.55
CA ARG A 132 19.86 -1.45 -7.69
C ARG A 132 21.38 -1.60 -7.78
N GLU A 133 21.99 -1.06 -8.81
CA GLU A 133 23.45 -1.06 -9.01
C GLU A 133 24.12 0.06 -8.20
N GLU A 134 25.47 0.04 -8.13
CA GLU A 134 26.25 1.08 -7.45
C GLU A 134 25.89 2.49 -7.96
N ASP A 135 25.85 3.46 -7.04
CA ASP A 135 25.40 4.85 -7.27
C ASP A 135 23.95 4.99 -7.80
N GLY A 136 23.14 3.93 -7.68
CA GLY A 136 21.75 3.91 -8.12
C GLY A 136 20.83 4.94 -7.43
N LEU A 137 21.23 5.51 -6.28
CA LEU A 137 20.51 6.58 -5.59
C LEU A 137 20.26 7.80 -6.47
N LYS A 138 21.20 8.14 -7.36
CA LYS A 138 21.00 9.26 -8.30
C LYS A 138 19.82 9.00 -9.24
N VAL A 139 19.67 7.75 -9.71
CA VAL A 139 18.56 7.34 -10.57
C VAL A 139 17.23 7.36 -9.80
N ILE A 140 17.28 7.03 -8.50
CA ILE A 140 16.14 7.16 -7.58
C ILE A 140 15.72 8.63 -7.47
N GLU A 141 16.65 9.54 -7.15
CA GLU A 141 16.40 10.98 -7.00
C GLU A 141 15.83 11.60 -8.29
N ASP A 142 16.43 11.29 -9.44
CA ASP A 142 15.94 11.73 -10.76
C ASP A 142 14.49 11.27 -11.03
N SER A 143 14.13 10.06 -10.57
CA SER A 143 12.78 9.52 -10.74
C SER A 143 11.78 10.22 -9.81
N ILE A 144 12.20 10.51 -8.58
CA ILE A 144 11.39 11.24 -7.58
C ILE A 144 11.12 12.67 -8.04
N GLU A 145 12.09 13.34 -8.67
CA GLU A 145 11.87 14.68 -9.22
C GLU A 145 10.77 14.69 -10.30
N ARG A 146 10.76 13.68 -11.18
CA ARG A 146 9.71 13.51 -12.20
C ARG A 146 8.36 13.22 -11.57
N LEU A 147 8.31 12.38 -10.53
CA LEU A 147 7.07 12.09 -9.79
C LEU A 147 6.47 13.36 -9.16
N GLY A 148 7.32 14.26 -8.65
CA GLY A 148 6.88 15.54 -8.09
C GLY A 148 6.18 16.42 -9.11
N LYS A 149 6.66 16.45 -10.35
CA LYS A 149 6.05 17.21 -11.46
C LYS A 149 4.73 16.62 -11.95
N ARG A 150 4.41 15.38 -11.59
CA ARG A 150 3.19 14.66 -12.00
C ARG A 150 2.32 14.22 -10.82
N HIS A 151 2.40 14.90 -9.68
CA HIS A 151 1.70 14.48 -8.46
C HIS A 151 0.22 14.18 -8.68
N MET A 152 -0.53 15.11 -9.30
CA MET A 152 -1.98 14.96 -9.51
C MET A 152 -2.33 13.85 -10.50
N TYR A 153 -1.52 13.63 -11.54
CA TYR A 153 -1.68 12.48 -12.44
C TYR A 153 -1.60 11.16 -11.67
N HIS A 154 -0.63 11.04 -10.76
CA HIS A 154 -0.51 9.85 -9.92
C HIS A 154 -1.68 9.72 -8.94
N ILE A 155 -2.11 10.80 -8.28
CA ILE A 155 -3.30 10.74 -7.40
C ILE A 155 -4.53 10.22 -8.13
N ARG A 156 -4.77 10.65 -9.39
CA ARG A 156 -5.88 10.14 -10.21
C ARG A 156 -5.76 8.64 -10.52
N ALA A 157 -4.55 8.11 -10.67
CA ALA A 157 -4.31 6.70 -10.93
C ALA A 157 -4.32 5.83 -9.66
N TYR A 158 -4.32 6.43 -8.48
CA TYR A 158 -4.02 5.77 -7.21
C TYR A 158 -5.23 5.35 -6.39
N ASP A 159 -6.44 5.59 -6.90
CA ASP A 159 -7.67 4.90 -6.51
C ASP A 159 -8.68 4.88 -7.68
N PRO A 160 -9.67 3.95 -7.68
CA PRO A 160 -10.63 3.81 -8.77
C PRO A 160 -11.57 5.01 -8.98
N LYS A 161 -11.58 5.98 -8.06
CA LYS A 161 -12.42 7.19 -8.13
C LYS A 161 -11.60 8.45 -8.36
N GLY A 162 -10.41 8.32 -8.92
CA GLY A 162 -9.62 9.46 -9.38
C GLY A 162 -9.09 10.36 -8.26
N GLY A 163 -8.90 9.85 -7.05
CA GLY A 163 -8.39 10.60 -5.89
C GLY A 163 -9.44 10.83 -4.79
N LEU A 164 -10.73 10.61 -5.09
CA LEU A 164 -11.82 10.92 -4.16
C LEU A 164 -11.82 10.01 -2.93
N ASP A 165 -11.49 8.73 -3.09
CA ASP A 165 -11.41 7.82 -1.95
C ASP A 165 -10.17 8.15 -1.09
N ASN A 166 -9.03 8.37 -1.74
CA ASN A 166 -7.77 8.62 -1.05
C ASN A 166 -7.73 9.97 -0.32
N ALA A 167 -8.56 10.94 -0.71
CA ALA A 167 -8.73 12.22 0.01
C ALA A 167 -9.16 12.05 1.48
N ARG A 168 -9.85 10.95 1.80
CA ARG A 168 -10.23 10.62 3.19
C ARG A 168 -9.05 10.11 4.02
N ARG A 169 -7.98 9.65 3.37
CA ARG A 169 -6.79 9.05 4.00
C ARG A 169 -5.63 10.03 4.07
N LEU A 170 -5.25 10.62 2.93
CA LEU A 170 -4.08 11.50 2.77
C LEU A 170 -4.34 12.90 3.30
N THR A 171 -4.33 13.04 4.62
CA THR A 171 -4.66 14.29 5.32
C THR A 171 -3.44 15.01 5.91
N GLY A 172 -2.26 14.39 5.89
CA GLY A 172 -1.08 14.87 6.61
C GLY A 172 -0.98 14.37 8.06
N HIS A 173 -2.03 13.69 8.56
CA HIS A 173 -2.07 13.06 9.87
C HIS A 173 -1.89 11.54 9.76
N HIS A 174 -1.66 10.87 10.89
CA HIS A 174 -1.53 9.40 10.98
C HIS A 174 -0.49 8.81 10.01
N GLU A 175 0.70 9.42 9.95
CA GLU A 175 1.82 8.96 9.11
C GLU A 175 1.50 8.93 7.60
N THR A 176 0.61 9.82 7.14
CA THR A 176 0.30 10.05 5.72
C THR A 176 0.75 11.43 5.27
N SER A 177 1.01 11.60 3.97
CA SER A 177 1.17 12.93 3.35
C SER A 177 -0.18 13.62 3.15
N ASN A 178 -0.17 14.92 2.87
CA ASN A 178 -1.36 15.61 2.35
C ASN A 178 -1.59 15.24 0.87
N ILE A 179 -2.85 15.11 0.44
CA ILE A 179 -3.20 14.75 -0.95
C ILE A 179 -2.82 15.81 -1.99
N SER A 180 -2.68 17.07 -1.59
CA SER A 180 -2.42 18.20 -2.50
C SER A 180 -0.94 18.52 -2.66
N GLU A 181 -0.08 17.97 -1.80
CA GLU A 181 1.33 18.33 -1.71
C GLU A 181 2.21 17.11 -1.95
N PHE A 182 3.20 17.26 -2.84
CA PHE A 182 4.23 16.25 -3.02
C PHE A 182 5.42 16.53 -2.09
N SER A 183 5.89 15.48 -1.42
CA SER A 183 7.09 15.53 -0.59
C SER A 183 7.90 14.24 -0.70
N ALA A 184 9.21 14.34 -0.53
CA ALA A 184 10.10 13.18 -0.49
C ALA A 184 11.15 13.34 0.61
N GLY A 185 11.58 12.23 1.21
CA GLY A 185 12.64 12.28 2.22
C GLY A 185 13.17 10.91 2.63
N VAL A 186 14.40 10.90 3.14
CA VAL A 186 15.03 9.70 3.70
C VAL A 186 14.35 9.35 5.02
N ALA A 187 13.86 8.12 5.13
CA ALA A 187 13.16 7.58 6.29
C ALA A 187 11.95 8.42 6.78
N ASN A 188 11.43 9.32 5.95
CA ASN A 188 10.32 10.19 6.33
C ASN A 188 8.98 9.48 6.12
N ARG A 189 8.32 9.09 7.22
CA ARG A 189 6.99 8.50 7.17
C ARG A 189 5.88 9.52 6.85
N GLY A 190 6.09 10.82 7.01
CA GLY A 190 5.09 11.83 6.59
C GLY A 190 5.11 12.15 5.10
N ALA A 191 6.11 11.66 4.36
CA ALA A 191 6.34 12.05 2.97
C ALA A 191 5.49 11.25 1.97
N SER A 192 5.24 11.83 0.80
CA SER A 192 4.63 11.12 -0.32
C SER A 192 5.53 9.98 -0.82
N ILE A 193 6.82 10.26 -0.97
CA ILE A 193 7.85 9.27 -1.31
C ILE A 193 8.84 9.12 -0.17
N ARG A 194 9.09 7.89 0.25
CA ARG A 194 10.11 7.56 1.25
C ARG A 194 11.29 6.87 0.56
N ILE A 195 12.49 7.37 0.82
CA ILE A 195 13.72 6.63 0.54
C ILE A 195 14.09 5.87 1.83
N PRO A 196 14.13 4.53 1.83
CA PRO A 196 14.52 3.78 3.02
C PRO A 196 15.90 4.21 3.54
N ARG A 197 16.08 4.21 4.87
CA ARG A 197 17.35 4.66 5.49
C ARG A 197 18.56 3.90 4.94
N LEU A 198 18.45 2.57 4.78
CA LEU A 198 19.52 1.73 4.24
C LEU A 198 19.83 2.08 2.78
N VAL A 199 18.83 2.38 1.96
CA VAL A 199 19.02 2.85 0.57
C VAL A 199 19.79 4.16 0.53
N GLY A 200 19.49 5.11 1.43
CA GLY A 200 20.25 6.35 1.54
C GLY A 200 21.71 6.15 1.99
N GLN A 201 21.96 5.14 2.82
CA GLN A 201 23.31 4.81 3.32
C GLN A 201 24.14 4.05 2.27
N GLU A 202 23.56 3.06 1.62
CA GLU A 202 24.21 2.21 0.60
C GLU A 202 24.20 2.85 -0.79
N LYS A 203 23.47 3.96 -0.95
CA LYS A 203 23.32 4.72 -2.21
C LYS A 203 22.81 3.88 -3.38
N LYS A 204 22.03 2.84 -3.12
CA LYS A 204 21.37 1.98 -4.12
C LYS A 204 20.17 1.26 -3.51
N GLY A 205 19.25 0.80 -4.36
CA GLY A 205 18.10 0.00 -3.96
C GLY A 205 16.80 0.44 -4.63
N TYR A 206 15.85 0.94 -3.83
CA TYR A 206 14.48 1.28 -4.25
C TYR A 206 13.96 2.50 -3.49
N PHE A 207 12.87 3.10 -3.96
CA PHE A 207 12.05 4.02 -3.17
C PHE A 207 10.64 3.46 -2.96
N GLU A 208 9.94 4.02 -1.98
CA GLU A 208 8.58 3.64 -1.61
C GLU A 208 7.62 4.80 -1.90
N ASP A 209 6.66 4.58 -2.78
CA ASP A 209 5.54 5.50 -2.99
C ASP A 209 4.41 5.18 -2.01
N ARG A 210 4.15 6.09 -1.08
CA ARG A 210 3.19 5.90 0.01
C ARG A 210 1.79 6.42 -0.30
N ARG A 211 1.62 7.01 -1.49
CA ARG A 211 0.37 7.64 -1.93
C ARG A 211 -0.71 6.66 -2.40
N PRO A 212 -0.45 5.45 -2.93
CA PRO A 212 -1.53 4.58 -3.38
C PRO A 212 -2.51 4.20 -2.26
N SER A 213 -3.80 4.25 -2.58
CA SER A 213 -4.87 3.79 -1.69
C SER A 213 -4.87 2.26 -1.57
N ALA A 214 -5.34 1.70 -0.45
CA ALA A 214 -5.51 0.25 -0.30
C ALA A 214 -6.38 -0.38 -1.41
N ASN A 215 -7.35 0.35 -1.96
CA ASN A 215 -8.23 -0.11 -3.05
C ASN A 215 -7.70 0.18 -4.46
N CYS A 216 -6.44 0.61 -4.62
CA CYS A 216 -5.89 0.92 -5.93
C CYS A 216 -5.89 -0.30 -6.86
N ASP A 217 -5.96 -0.08 -8.17
CA ASP A 217 -5.60 -1.11 -9.14
C ASP A 217 -4.07 -1.16 -9.28
N PRO A 218 -3.39 -2.26 -8.91
CA PRO A 218 -1.94 -2.37 -9.07
C PRO A 218 -1.47 -2.21 -10.52
N TYR A 219 -2.30 -2.54 -11.53
CA TYR A 219 -1.94 -2.30 -12.93
C TYR A 219 -1.85 -0.81 -13.22
N ALA A 220 -2.82 -0.02 -12.75
CA ALA A 220 -2.82 1.43 -12.90
C ALA A 220 -1.63 2.09 -12.19
N VAL A 221 -1.34 1.67 -10.95
CA VAL A 221 -0.22 2.20 -10.15
C VAL A 221 1.12 1.90 -10.81
N THR A 222 1.36 0.64 -11.17
CA THR A 222 2.64 0.22 -11.77
C THR A 222 2.85 0.86 -13.15
N GLN A 223 1.79 0.94 -13.97
CA GLN A 223 1.85 1.65 -15.25
C GLN A 223 2.20 3.13 -15.06
N ALA A 224 1.54 3.84 -14.14
CA ALA A 224 1.81 5.25 -13.90
C ALA A 224 3.27 5.50 -13.46
N LEU A 225 3.82 4.63 -12.60
CA LEU A 225 5.23 4.69 -12.20
C LEU A 225 6.17 4.47 -13.39
N VAL A 226 5.90 3.48 -14.25
CA VAL A 226 6.72 3.23 -15.45
C VAL A 226 6.68 4.42 -16.41
N ARG A 227 5.49 4.95 -16.71
CA ARG A 227 5.31 6.09 -17.62
C ARG A 227 6.09 7.33 -17.16
N THR A 228 5.96 7.67 -15.88
CA THR A 228 6.64 8.85 -15.33
C THR A 228 8.14 8.64 -15.14
N CYS A 229 8.56 7.51 -14.57
CA CYS A 229 9.97 7.31 -14.18
C CYS A 229 10.84 6.82 -15.34
N LEU A 230 10.31 6.02 -16.27
CA LEU A 230 11.09 5.37 -17.33
C LEU A 230 10.84 5.98 -18.71
N LEU A 231 9.57 6.18 -19.06
CA LEU A 231 9.21 6.79 -20.34
C LEU A 231 9.33 8.32 -20.32
N LYS A 232 9.48 8.89 -19.11
CA LYS A 232 9.67 10.33 -18.86
C LYS A 232 8.55 11.17 -19.47
N GLU A 233 7.35 10.61 -19.54
CA GLU A 233 6.18 11.34 -20.00
C GLU A 233 5.92 12.53 -19.06
N ASP A 234 5.35 13.60 -19.59
CA ASP A 234 4.82 14.75 -18.86
C ASP A 234 3.31 14.93 -19.11
N GLY A 235 2.72 16.01 -18.59
CA GLY A 235 1.30 16.31 -18.74
C GLY A 235 0.36 15.46 -17.87
N ASP A 236 -0.94 15.60 -18.15
CA ASP A 236 -2.03 15.06 -17.34
C ASP A 236 -2.62 13.75 -17.86
N GLU A 237 -2.27 13.36 -19.09
CA GLU A 237 -2.81 12.19 -19.78
C GLU A 237 -1.68 11.24 -20.20
N PRO A 238 -1.95 9.93 -20.34
CA PRO A 238 -0.97 8.99 -20.86
C PRO A 238 -0.73 9.19 -22.36
N THR A 239 0.52 9.05 -22.79
CA THR A 239 0.86 9.05 -24.22
C THR A 239 0.47 7.72 -24.87
N ASP A 240 -0.18 7.78 -26.03
CA ASP A 240 -0.43 6.60 -26.88
C ASP A 240 0.83 6.24 -27.66
N TYR A 241 1.25 4.98 -27.55
CA TYR A 241 2.37 4.43 -28.30
C TYR A 241 1.85 3.51 -29.41
N SER A 242 2.51 3.53 -30.57
CA SER A 242 2.24 2.54 -31.61
C SER A 242 2.69 1.15 -31.16
N LYS A 243 1.90 0.13 -31.49
CA LYS A 243 2.27 -1.28 -31.32
C LYS A 243 3.33 -1.72 -32.33
#